data_AF-A0A1L7AHP5-F1
#
_entry.id   AF-A0A1L7AHP5-F1
#
_cell.length_a   1.000
_cell.length_b   1.000
_cell.length_c   1.000
_cell.angle_alpha   90.00
_cell.angle_beta   90.00
_cell.angle_gamma   90.00
#
_symmetry.space_group_name_H-M   'P 1'
#
loop_
_entity.id
_entity.type
_entity.pdbx_description
1 polymer ?
#
loop_
_entity_poly.entity_id
_entity_poly.type
_entity_poly.pdbx_seq_one_letter_code
_entity_poly.pdbx_strand_id
1 'polypeptide(L)'
;MTHPGLSAAAAAQHLARRYGETLAGSSAERARHGLAFLSRLSEAGAGFYAAYPQEKLRLASAARQDRDALAHELLTAGWEPFHVATMMEEFAAAGCTYRGSATPADNIDAVSLPAATRPLLAGIQAPSVAETVRDMARNQSLRRDLYQRGGGPLSPARHMEALGALALAALPGAPSGGQDLHFDTPIGRVSGDRALFGPILDALAQAPRTVAELARLPGFSPHPAMLNQAVQMLLWSACAHPVARALPDPAAAWALNRHLARDGGPGWLVAPALGTALPATAEAMAMARAALESPAAEAPPGMRALRDRWTAFGVLPPRH
;
A
#
# COMPACT_ATOMS: atom_id res chain seq x y z
N MET A 1 -9.89 6.12 -7.22
CA MET A 1 -9.44 7.41 -7.79
C MET A 1 -10.26 8.52 -7.15
N THR A 2 -9.69 9.69 -6.88
CA THR A 2 -10.44 10.74 -6.18
C THR A 2 -10.06 12.16 -6.57
N HIS A 3 -11.04 13.05 -6.43
CA HIS A 3 -10.79 14.47 -6.35
C HIS A 3 -10.15 14.84 -5.00
N PRO A 4 -9.38 15.95 -4.93
CA PRO A 4 -9.02 16.85 -6.04
C PRO A 4 -7.76 16.42 -6.81
N GLY A 5 -6.99 15.44 -6.32
CA GLY A 5 -5.66 15.12 -6.84
C GLY A 5 -5.63 14.57 -8.26
N LEU A 6 -6.77 14.13 -8.79
CA LEU A 6 -6.93 13.72 -10.19
C LEU A 6 -7.84 14.63 -11.02
N SER A 7 -8.27 15.79 -10.50
CA SER A 7 -9.16 16.70 -11.23
C SER A 7 -8.56 17.14 -12.57
N ALA A 8 -7.29 17.57 -12.58
CA ALA A 8 -6.61 17.97 -13.82
C ALA A 8 -6.32 16.76 -14.73
N ALA A 9 -5.88 15.64 -14.14
CA ALA A 9 -5.54 14.42 -14.86
C ALA A 9 -6.72 13.87 -15.70
N ALA A 10 -7.96 14.12 -15.28
CA ALA A 10 -9.15 13.72 -16.03
C ALA A 10 -9.20 14.28 -17.46
N ALA A 11 -8.77 15.53 -17.67
CA ALA A 11 -8.73 16.11 -19.01
C ALA A 11 -7.68 15.43 -19.89
N ALA A 12 -6.50 15.12 -19.33
CA ALA A 12 -5.43 14.44 -20.03
C ALA A 12 -5.81 12.98 -20.37
N GLN A 13 -6.42 12.26 -19.44
CA GLN A 13 -6.93 10.91 -19.66
C GLN A 13 -7.99 10.89 -20.75
N HIS A 14 -8.96 11.81 -20.67
CA HIS A 14 -10.01 11.92 -21.67
C HIS A 14 -9.43 12.14 -23.08
N LEU A 15 -8.47 13.05 -23.22
CA LEU A 15 -7.79 13.29 -24.49
C LEU A 15 -7.03 12.05 -25.00
N ALA A 16 -6.27 11.38 -24.13
CA ALA A 16 -5.54 10.17 -24.49
C ALA A 16 -6.49 9.07 -24.98
N ARG A 17 -7.63 8.87 -24.32
CA ARG A 17 -8.65 7.92 -24.73
C ARG A 17 -9.26 8.28 -26.08
N ARG A 18 -9.74 9.51 -26.25
CA ARG A 18 -10.35 9.98 -27.51
C ARG A 18 -9.38 9.90 -28.69
N TYR A 19 -8.10 10.22 -28.45
CA TYR A 19 -7.06 10.04 -29.45
C TYR A 19 -6.78 8.56 -29.73
N GLY A 20 -6.77 7.70 -28.70
CA GLY A 20 -6.66 6.26 -28.87
C GLY A 20 -7.78 5.66 -29.73
N GLU A 21 -9.03 6.12 -29.56
CA GLU A 21 -10.20 5.66 -30.32
C GLU A 21 -10.11 5.93 -31.83
N THR A 22 -9.30 6.90 -32.28
CA THR A 22 -9.10 7.18 -33.71
C THR A 22 -8.03 6.30 -34.36
N LEU A 23 -7.32 5.49 -33.56
CA LEU A 23 -6.20 4.69 -34.00
C LEU A 23 -6.59 3.21 -34.10
N ALA A 24 -6.04 2.54 -35.11
CA ALA A 24 -6.07 1.08 -35.19
C ALA A 24 -5.02 0.46 -34.25
N GLY A 25 -5.16 -0.84 -33.99
CA GLY A 25 -4.22 -1.63 -33.19
C GLY A 25 -4.76 -2.04 -31.81
N SER A 26 -3.91 -2.74 -31.07
CA SER A 26 -4.20 -3.21 -29.72
C SER A 26 -4.40 -2.06 -28.73
N SER A 27 -5.07 -2.31 -27.61
CA SER A 27 -5.21 -1.32 -26.53
C SER A 27 -3.86 -0.82 -25.99
N ALA A 28 -2.87 -1.70 -25.86
CA ALA A 28 -1.52 -1.33 -25.46
C ALA A 28 -0.84 -0.37 -26.46
N GLU A 29 -1.01 -0.60 -27.77
CA GLU A 29 -0.48 0.30 -28.81
C GLU A 29 -1.18 1.65 -28.78
N ARG A 30 -2.51 1.67 -28.72
CA ARG A 30 -3.31 2.90 -28.67
C ARG A 30 -2.98 3.73 -27.42
N ALA A 31 -2.81 3.09 -26.27
CA ALA A 31 -2.42 3.76 -25.03
C ALA A 31 -1.04 4.41 -25.14
N ARG A 32 -0.07 3.72 -25.72
CA ARG A 32 1.27 4.27 -26.00
C ARG A 32 1.19 5.47 -26.93
N HIS A 33 0.38 5.41 -27.98
CA HIS A 33 0.18 6.53 -28.90
C HIS A 33 -0.49 7.72 -28.21
N GLY A 34 -1.49 7.49 -27.37
CA GLY A 34 -2.12 8.50 -26.52
C GLY A 34 -1.13 9.17 -25.57
N LEU A 35 -0.32 8.37 -24.86
CA LEU A 35 0.72 8.88 -23.96
C LEU A 35 1.75 9.72 -24.72
N ALA A 36 2.24 9.23 -25.87
CA ALA A 36 3.17 9.97 -26.71
C ALA A 36 2.58 11.29 -27.25
N PHE A 37 1.27 11.31 -27.55
CA PHE A 37 0.57 12.53 -27.95
C PHE A 37 0.52 13.55 -26.81
N LEU A 38 0.18 13.10 -25.59
CA LEU A 38 0.22 13.94 -24.39
C LEU A 38 1.63 14.50 -24.13
N SER A 39 2.69 13.69 -24.32
CA SER A 39 4.08 14.16 -24.20
C SER A 39 4.42 15.27 -25.18
N ARG A 40 4.08 15.09 -26.46
CA ARG A 40 4.28 16.14 -27.46
C ARG A 40 3.48 17.41 -27.16
N LEU A 41 2.26 17.26 -26.63
CA LEU A 41 1.44 18.40 -26.22
C LEU A 41 2.07 19.17 -25.05
N SER A 42 2.66 18.46 -24.08
CA SER A 42 3.42 19.06 -22.99
C SER A 42 4.69 19.77 -23.48
N GLU A 43 5.45 19.15 -24.38
CA GLU A 43 6.67 19.71 -24.98
C GLU A 43 6.38 20.96 -25.85
N ALA A 44 5.24 20.99 -26.53
CA ALA A 44 4.77 22.14 -27.29
C ALA A 44 4.32 23.33 -26.42
N GLY A 45 4.39 23.22 -25.09
CA GLY A 45 4.07 24.31 -24.17
C GLY A 45 2.57 24.55 -23.99
N ALA A 46 1.73 23.52 -24.16
CA ALA A 46 0.29 23.67 -23.99
C ALA A 46 -0.09 24.23 -22.61
N GLY A 47 -1.03 25.18 -22.60
CA GLY A 47 -1.42 25.93 -21.39
C GLY A 47 -1.89 25.05 -20.23
N PHE A 48 -2.47 23.87 -20.50
CA PHE A 48 -2.82 22.89 -19.47
C PHE A 48 -1.62 22.51 -18.59
N TYR A 49 -0.48 22.19 -19.20
CA TYR A 49 0.72 21.80 -18.45
C TYR A 49 1.47 22.99 -17.84
N ALA A 50 1.21 24.21 -18.30
CA ALA A 50 1.67 25.43 -17.63
C ALA A 50 0.85 25.70 -16.36
N ALA A 51 -0.47 25.50 -16.41
CA ALA A 51 -1.38 25.65 -15.28
C ALA A 51 -1.25 24.52 -14.25
N TYR A 52 -0.91 23.29 -14.69
CA TYR A 52 -0.80 22.10 -13.84
C TYR A 52 0.57 21.40 -14.00
N PRO A 53 1.66 21.95 -13.45
CA PRO A 53 3.00 21.36 -13.56
C PRO A 53 3.10 19.92 -13.04
N GLN A 54 2.29 19.54 -12.04
CA GLN A 54 2.21 18.19 -11.50
C GLN A 54 1.80 17.15 -12.55
N GLU A 55 1.05 17.54 -13.58
CA GLU A 55 0.64 16.63 -14.65
C GLU A 55 1.81 16.32 -15.60
N LYS A 56 2.84 17.16 -15.67
CA LYS A 56 4.11 16.81 -16.34
C LYS A 56 4.84 15.70 -15.60
N LEU A 57 4.88 15.76 -14.27
CA LEU A 57 5.50 14.72 -13.44
C LEU A 57 4.73 13.40 -13.55
N ARG A 58 3.39 13.46 -13.55
CA ARG A 58 2.53 12.30 -13.77
C ARG A 58 2.78 11.66 -15.12
N LEU A 59 2.88 12.47 -16.17
CA LEU A 59 3.18 12.01 -17.53
C LEU A 59 4.55 11.31 -17.62
N ALA A 60 5.58 11.90 -17.02
CA ALA A 60 6.91 11.29 -16.93
C ALA A 60 6.92 9.98 -16.13
N SER A 61 6.06 9.87 -15.11
CA SER A 61 5.87 8.64 -14.34
C SER A 61 5.17 7.55 -15.15
N ALA A 62 4.08 7.90 -15.83
CA ALA A 62 3.33 6.98 -16.69
C ALA A 62 4.23 6.38 -17.79
N ALA A 63 5.15 7.16 -18.36
CA ALA A 63 6.09 6.68 -19.38
C ALA A 63 7.02 5.54 -18.92
N ARG A 64 7.12 5.27 -17.61
CA ARG A 64 7.91 4.16 -17.05
C ARG A 64 7.09 2.92 -16.71
N GLN A 65 5.77 2.98 -16.83
CA GLN A 65 4.88 1.86 -16.49
C GLN A 65 4.86 0.81 -17.61
N ASP A 66 4.45 -0.41 -17.25
CA ASP A 66 4.21 -1.47 -18.22
C ASP A 66 3.09 -1.09 -19.22
N ARG A 67 3.19 -1.63 -20.43
CA ARG A 67 2.30 -1.29 -21.56
C ARG A 67 0.84 -1.64 -21.28
N ASP A 68 0.58 -2.75 -20.61
CA ASP A 68 -0.78 -3.19 -20.31
C ASP A 68 -1.40 -2.37 -19.18
N ALA A 69 -0.57 -2.00 -18.18
CA ALA A 69 -0.98 -1.07 -17.13
C ALA A 69 -1.39 0.29 -17.70
N LEU A 70 -0.63 0.81 -18.68
CA LEU A 70 -0.97 2.07 -19.35
C LEU A 70 -2.31 2.01 -20.08
N ALA A 71 -2.64 0.88 -20.71
CA ALA A 71 -3.94 0.71 -21.36
C ALA A 71 -5.10 0.74 -20.35
N HIS A 72 -4.91 0.09 -19.19
CA HIS A 72 -5.89 0.10 -18.11
C HIS A 72 -6.15 1.51 -17.57
N GLU A 73 -5.10 2.30 -17.37
CA GLU A 73 -5.22 3.66 -16.84
C GLU A 73 -5.76 4.67 -17.87
N LEU A 74 -5.25 4.65 -19.10
CA LEU A 74 -5.53 5.71 -20.08
C LEU A 74 -6.77 5.47 -20.93
N LEU A 75 -7.17 4.22 -21.19
CA LEU A 75 -8.21 3.93 -22.18
C LEU A 75 -9.54 3.49 -21.56
N THR A 76 -9.62 3.34 -20.24
CA THR A 76 -10.86 2.95 -19.57
C THR A 76 -11.94 4.01 -19.77
N ALA A 77 -13.10 3.60 -20.29
CA ALA A 77 -14.18 4.51 -20.68
C ALA A 77 -14.91 5.14 -19.47
N GLY A 78 -15.11 4.37 -18.41
CA GLY A 78 -15.72 4.83 -17.15
C GLY A 78 -14.70 5.35 -16.13
N TRP A 79 -13.54 5.80 -16.61
CA TRP A 79 -12.54 6.40 -15.73
C TRP A 79 -13.03 7.78 -15.32
N GLU A 80 -13.31 7.97 -14.03
CA GLU A 80 -13.54 9.28 -13.43
C GLU A 80 -13.11 9.29 -11.95
N PRO A 81 -12.57 10.41 -11.43
CA PRO A 81 -12.38 10.58 -10.01
C PRO A 81 -13.72 10.88 -9.32
N PHE A 82 -13.91 10.34 -8.12
CA PHE A 82 -15.08 10.64 -7.30
C PHE A 82 -14.73 11.55 -6.11
N HIS A 83 -15.69 12.29 -5.60
CA HIS A 83 -15.56 12.96 -4.30
C HIS A 83 -15.88 11.97 -3.18
N VAL A 84 -15.10 12.02 -2.11
CA VAL A 84 -15.31 11.17 -0.93
C VAL A 84 -16.70 11.25 -0.34
N ALA A 85 -17.23 12.46 -0.17
CA ALA A 85 -18.54 12.64 0.43
C ALA A 85 -19.63 11.90 -0.37
N THR A 86 -19.60 12.03 -1.69
CA THR A 86 -20.50 11.32 -2.62
C THR A 86 -20.39 9.80 -2.45
N MET A 87 -19.17 9.25 -2.46
CA MET A 87 -18.99 7.80 -2.25
C MET A 87 -19.50 7.35 -0.88
N MET A 88 -19.23 8.12 0.18
CA MET A 88 -19.71 7.80 1.52
C MET A 88 -21.24 7.80 1.60
N GLU A 89 -21.90 8.72 0.91
CA GLU A 89 -23.37 8.79 0.80
C GLU A 89 -23.94 7.60 0.03
N GLU A 90 -23.34 7.22 -1.09
CA GLU A 90 -23.75 6.04 -1.88
C GLU A 90 -23.62 4.73 -1.07
N PHE A 91 -22.49 4.54 -0.37
CA PHE A 91 -22.34 3.38 0.52
C PHE A 91 -23.30 3.41 1.71
N ALA A 92 -23.58 4.60 2.27
CA ALA A 92 -24.55 4.75 3.34
C ALA A 92 -25.97 4.36 2.87
N ALA A 93 -26.36 4.73 1.65
CA ALA A 93 -27.64 4.31 1.06
C ALA A 93 -27.74 2.78 0.90
N ALA A 94 -26.61 2.09 0.74
CA ALA A 94 -26.53 0.63 0.73
C ALA A 94 -26.41 -0.02 2.14
N GLY A 95 -26.57 0.76 3.21
CA GLY A 95 -26.49 0.31 4.61
C GLY A 95 -25.06 0.09 5.13
N CYS A 96 -24.06 0.67 4.45
CA CYS A 96 -22.65 0.54 4.81
C CYS A 96 -22.11 1.87 5.36
N THR A 97 -21.41 1.83 6.50
CA THR A 97 -20.81 3.02 7.12
C THR A 97 -19.30 3.01 6.92
N TYR A 98 -18.74 4.18 6.58
CA TYR A 98 -17.29 4.38 6.49
C TYR A 98 -16.60 4.12 7.85
N ARG A 99 -15.49 3.39 7.83
CA ARG A 99 -14.69 3.05 9.01
C ARG A 99 -13.30 3.67 9.03
N GLY A 100 -12.80 4.13 7.89
CA GLY A 100 -11.47 4.68 7.75
C GLY A 100 -10.84 4.28 6.42
N SER A 101 -9.64 4.80 6.19
CA SER A 101 -8.83 4.46 5.02
C SER A 101 -8.21 3.07 5.22
N ALA A 102 -8.19 2.28 4.15
CA ALA A 102 -7.38 1.07 4.06
C ALA A 102 -5.89 1.40 3.83
N THR A 103 -5.54 2.66 3.57
CA THR A 103 -4.17 3.16 3.63
C THR A 103 -3.87 3.58 5.08
N PRO A 104 -3.03 2.86 5.85
CA PRO A 104 -2.88 3.11 7.29
C PRO A 104 -2.45 4.53 7.64
N ALA A 105 -1.49 5.10 6.90
CA ALA A 105 -0.99 6.45 7.15
C ALA A 105 -2.08 7.54 7.00
N ASP A 106 -3.08 7.33 6.14
CA ASP A 106 -4.17 8.29 5.92
C ASP A 106 -5.10 8.44 7.13
N ASN A 107 -5.07 7.47 8.07
CA ASN A 107 -5.84 7.53 9.32
C ASN A 107 -5.11 8.31 10.43
N ILE A 108 -3.89 8.77 10.18
CA ILE A 108 -3.07 9.50 11.14
C ILE A 108 -2.91 10.94 10.64
N ASP A 109 -3.78 11.84 11.10
CA ASP A 109 -3.79 13.25 10.67
C ASP A 109 -2.42 13.93 10.86
N ALA A 110 -1.66 13.51 11.89
CA ALA A 110 -0.36 14.08 12.22
C ALA A 110 0.74 13.84 11.17
N VAL A 111 0.60 12.78 10.36
CA VAL A 111 1.59 12.40 9.32
C VAL A 111 1.01 12.43 7.92
N SER A 112 -0.30 12.62 7.76
CA SER A 112 -0.96 12.67 6.45
C SER A 112 -1.47 14.05 6.05
N LEU A 113 -1.51 15.01 6.99
CA LEU A 113 -2.02 16.36 6.75
C LEU A 113 -1.01 17.45 7.13
N PRO A 114 -0.91 18.54 6.34
CA PRO A 114 -0.09 19.69 6.69
C PRO A 114 -0.50 20.23 8.06
N ALA A 115 0.47 20.54 8.93
CA ALA A 115 0.22 20.87 10.32
C ALA A 115 -0.81 22.00 10.52
N ALA A 116 -0.76 23.04 9.67
CA ALA A 116 -1.67 24.18 9.72
C ALA A 116 -3.14 23.83 9.37
N THR A 117 -3.38 22.72 8.68
CA THR A 117 -4.74 22.31 8.27
C THR A 117 -5.46 21.48 9.33
N ARG A 118 -4.72 20.80 10.21
CA ARG A 118 -5.30 19.87 11.20
C ARG A 118 -6.30 20.55 12.15
N PRO A 119 -6.05 21.77 12.67
CA PRO A 119 -7.03 22.44 13.53
C PRO A 119 -8.38 22.70 12.85
N LEU A 120 -8.44 22.77 11.52
CA LEU A 120 -9.68 22.97 10.77
C LEU A 120 -10.63 21.78 10.86
N LEU A 121 -10.12 20.59 11.21
CA LEU A 121 -10.95 19.41 11.45
C LEU A 121 -11.71 19.51 12.78
N ALA A 122 -11.25 20.35 13.71
CA ALA A 122 -11.92 20.54 14.99
C ALA A 122 -13.30 21.16 14.76
N GLY A 123 -14.34 20.53 15.29
CA GLY A 123 -15.72 21.00 15.20
C GLY A 123 -16.51 20.49 13.99
N ILE A 124 -15.87 19.85 13.00
CA ILE A 124 -16.60 19.19 11.91
C ILE A 124 -17.29 17.93 12.44
N GLN A 125 -18.63 17.95 12.47
CA GLN A 125 -19.42 16.82 12.98
C GLN A 125 -19.66 15.75 11.92
N ALA A 126 -19.83 16.14 10.65
CA ALA A 126 -20.13 15.23 9.56
C ALA A 126 -18.85 14.52 9.06
N PRO A 127 -18.76 13.18 9.15
CA PRO A 127 -17.55 12.47 8.71
C PRO A 127 -17.22 12.67 7.23
N SER A 128 -18.22 12.76 6.36
CA SER A 128 -18.05 13.03 4.92
C SER A 128 -17.39 14.38 4.65
N VAL A 129 -17.76 15.41 5.41
CA VAL A 129 -17.13 16.73 5.34
C VAL A 129 -15.70 16.68 5.86
N ALA A 130 -15.46 15.99 6.98
CA ALA A 130 -14.12 15.86 7.55
C ALA A 130 -13.16 15.17 6.56
N GLU A 131 -13.58 14.06 5.95
CA GLU A 131 -12.80 13.40 4.91
C GLU A 131 -12.61 14.26 3.65
N THR A 132 -13.59 15.08 3.28
CA THR A 132 -13.45 16.02 2.16
C THR A 132 -12.37 17.06 2.45
N VAL A 133 -12.31 17.58 3.68
CA VAL A 133 -11.21 18.47 4.12
C VAL A 133 -9.87 17.75 4.10
N ARG A 134 -9.80 16.49 4.54
CA ARG A 134 -8.57 15.69 4.46
C ARG A 134 -8.09 15.51 3.02
N ASP A 135 -8.99 15.14 2.10
CA ASP A 135 -8.66 14.95 0.68
C ASP A 135 -8.17 16.25 0.04
N MET A 136 -8.77 17.38 0.40
CA MET A 136 -8.28 18.70 -0.03
C MET A 136 -6.90 19.02 0.55
N ALA A 137 -6.70 18.81 1.85
CA ALA A 137 -5.48 19.19 2.55
C ALA A 137 -4.24 18.41 2.10
N ARG A 138 -4.40 17.13 1.69
CA ARG A 138 -3.31 16.29 1.16
C ARG A 138 -3.30 16.17 -0.36
N ASN A 139 -4.20 16.88 -1.06
CA ASN A 139 -4.41 16.75 -2.50
C ASN A 139 -4.57 15.28 -2.94
N GLN A 140 -5.47 14.54 -2.27
CA GLN A 140 -5.61 13.10 -2.42
C GLN A 140 -5.96 12.75 -3.87
N SER A 141 -5.26 11.76 -4.44
CA SER A 141 -5.46 11.29 -5.82
C SER A 141 -5.95 9.84 -5.89
N LEU A 142 -5.60 9.03 -4.88
CA LEU A 142 -6.05 7.65 -4.76
C LEU A 142 -6.47 7.37 -3.32
N ARG A 143 -7.62 6.74 -3.16
CA ARG A 143 -8.20 6.37 -1.87
C ARG A 143 -8.69 4.92 -1.95
N ARG A 144 -8.54 4.23 -0.83
CA ARG A 144 -9.04 2.87 -0.60
C ARG A 144 -9.67 2.93 0.77
N ASP A 145 -10.94 2.58 0.87
CA ASP A 145 -11.73 2.82 2.07
C ASP A 145 -12.33 1.51 2.58
N LEU A 146 -12.47 1.42 3.90
CA LEU A 146 -13.17 0.33 4.54
C LEU A 146 -14.58 0.79 4.91
N TYR A 147 -15.57 0.07 4.38
CA TYR A 147 -16.98 0.25 4.72
C TYR A 147 -17.51 -1.01 5.40
N GLN A 148 -18.37 -0.84 6.39
CA GLN A 148 -18.96 -1.95 7.14
C GLN A 148 -20.49 -1.87 7.10
N ARG A 149 -21.13 -2.99 6.73
CA ARG A 149 -22.59 -3.12 6.82
C ARG A 149 -23.00 -3.43 8.26
N GLY A 150 -23.80 -2.55 8.84
CA GLY A 150 -24.27 -2.68 10.22
C GLY A 150 -23.14 -2.66 11.28
N GLY A 151 -23.55 -2.74 12.55
CA GLY A 151 -22.64 -2.67 13.70
C GLY A 151 -22.16 -1.25 14.01
N GLY A 152 -21.72 -1.03 15.25
CA GLY A 152 -21.09 0.21 15.71
C GLY A 152 -19.55 0.11 15.74
N PRO A 153 -18.85 1.23 15.96
CA PRO A 153 -17.43 1.18 16.31
C PRO A 153 -17.21 0.34 17.57
N LEU A 154 -16.03 -0.27 17.69
CA LEU A 154 -15.64 -0.95 18.92
C LEU A 154 -15.58 0.05 20.08
N SER A 155 -15.97 -0.38 21.28
CA SER A 155 -15.67 0.38 22.49
C SER A 155 -14.16 0.51 22.66
N PRO A 156 -13.64 1.55 23.32
CA PRO A 156 -12.20 1.73 23.51
C PRO A 156 -11.50 0.49 24.09
N ALA A 157 -12.13 -0.17 25.07
CA ALA A 157 -11.59 -1.40 25.67
C ALA A 157 -11.52 -2.56 24.66
N ARG A 158 -12.59 -2.81 23.90
CA ARG A 158 -12.61 -3.87 22.87
C ARG A 158 -11.66 -3.57 21.71
N HIS A 159 -11.50 -2.30 21.35
CA HIS A 159 -10.53 -1.88 20.35
C HIS A 159 -9.11 -2.20 20.81
N MET A 160 -8.77 -1.86 22.07
CA MET A 160 -7.45 -2.16 22.62
C MET A 160 -7.19 -3.65 22.79
N GLU A 161 -8.20 -4.43 23.15
CA GLU A 161 -8.11 -5.89 23.20
C GLU A 161 -7.82 -6.47 21.80
N ALA A 162 -8.59 -6.05 20.78
CA ALA A 162 -8.41 -6.49 19.41
C ALA A 162 -7.04 -6.08 18.85
N LEU A 163 -6.62 -4.84 19.08
CA LEU A 163 -5.29 -4.35 18.70
C LEU A 163 -4.21 -5.16 19.41
N GLY A 164 -4.35 -5.39 20.71
CA GLY A 164 -3.41 -6.15 21.53
C GLY A 164 -3.23 -7.59 21.03
N ALA A 165 -4.29 -8.21 20.50
CA ALA A 165 -4.27 -9.57 19.96
C ALA A 165 -3.62 -9.67 18.56
N LEU A 166 -3.45 -8.55 17.84
CA LEU A 166 -2.84 -8.53 16.52
C LEU A 166 -1.37 -8.96 16.60
N ALA A 167 -1.03 -10.09 15.98
CA ALA A 167 0.34 -10.55 15.82
C ALA A 167 0.97 -9.95 14.57
N LEU A 168 2.18 -9.42 14.71
CA LEU A 168 2.97 -8.81 13.65
C LEU A 168 4.24 -9.63 13.42
N ALA A 169 4.69 -9.69 12.17
CA ALA A 169 6.02 -10.18 11.81
C ALA A 169 6.77 -9.11 11.00
N ALA A 170 8.09 -9.05 11.16
CA ALA A 170 8.94 -8.25 10.28
C ALA A 170 8.90 -8.82 8.85
N LEU A 171 8.71 -7.94 7.87
CA LEU A 171 8.80 -8.31 6.45
C LEU A 171 10.27 -8.41 6.00
N PRO A 172 10.57 -9.14 4.91
CA PRO A 172 11.92 -9.16 4.35
C PRO A 172 12.39 -7.75 3.99
N GLY A 173 13.61 -7.39 4.41
CA GLY A 173 14.17 -6.05 4.19
C GLY A 173 13.78 -5.01 5.23
N ALA A 174 13.01 -5.36 6.26
CA ALA A 174 12.77 -4.46 7.39
C ALA A 174 14.09 -4.00 8.04
N PRO A 175 14.24 -2.71 8.38
CA PRO A 175 15.44 -2.19 8.99
C PRO A 175 15.63 -2.74 10.41
N SER A 176 16.87 -2.78 10.88
CA SER A 176 17.14 -3.06 12.30
C SER A 176 16.76 -1.85 13.16
N GLY A 177 16.47 -2.07 14.45
CA GLY A 177 16.10 -0.98 15.37
C GLY A 177 17.22 0.03 15.62
N GLY A 178 18.44 -0.27 15.15
CA GLY A 178 19.58 0.62 15.18
C GLY A 178 19.59 1.72 14.11
N GLN A 179 18.78 1.58 13.06
CA GLN A 179 18.83 2.43 11.88
C GLN A 179 17.80 3.56 11.96
N ASP A 180 18.08 4.67 11.26
CA ASP A 180 17.13 5.75 11.10
C ASP A 180 15.95 5.30 10.22
N LEU A 181 14.74 5.44 10.76
CA LEU A 181 13.53 5.08 10.05
C LEU A 181 12.89 6.32 9.46
N HIS A 182 12.48 6.22 8.20
CA HIS A 182 11.74 7.29 7.55
C HIS A 182 10.54 6.73 6.80
N PHE A 183 9.48 7.53 6.76
CA PHE A 183 8.22 7.21 6.14
C PHE A 183 7.92 8.21 5.04
N ASP A 184 7.69 7.73 3.83
CA ASP A 184 7.15 8.56 2.76
C ASP A 184 5.65 8.73 3.00
N THR A 185 5.19 9.97 3.17
CA THR A 185 3.78 10.28 3.44
C THR A 185 3.25 11.30 2.44
N PRO A 186 1.93 11.53 2.37
CA PRO A 186 1.35 12.55 1.49
C PRO A 186 1.91 13.96 1.72
N ILE A 187 2.44 14.27 2.92
CA ILE A 187 3.07 15.56 3.25
C ILE A 187 4.59 15.55 3.15
N GLY A 188 5.16 14.53 2.51
CA GLY A 188 6.61 14.34 2.38
C GLY A 188 7.17 13.34 3.38
N ARG A 189 8.49 13.34 3.52
CA ARG A 189 9.21 12.37 4.34
C ARG A 189 9.12 12.73 5.82
N VAL A 190 8.68 11.78 6.65
CA VAL A 190 8.57 11.92 8.11
C VAL A 190 9.57 10.98 8.77
N SER A 191 10.33 11.47 9.75
CA SER A 191 11.26 10.64 10.52
C SER A 191 10.53 9.87 11.64
N GLY A 192 10.83 8.58 11.76
CA GLY A 192 10.38 7.74 12.87
C GLY A 192 11.31 7.88 14.06
N ASP A 193 10.76 8.16 15.23
CA ASP A 193 11.53 8.21 16.47
C ASP A 193 12.13 6.83 16.80
N ARG A 194 13.46 6.75 16.84
CA ARG A 194 14.19 5.52 17.15
C ARG A 194 13.83 4.95 18.51
N ALA A 195 13.52 5.80 19.50
CA ALA A 195 13.08 5.34 20.82
C ALA A 195 11.73 4.61 20.78
N LEU A 196 10.90 4.91 19.78
CA LEU A 196 9.60 4.26 19.55
C LEU A 196 9.72 3.02 18.66
N PHE A 197 10.37 3.16 17.50
CA PHE A 197 10.39 2.10 16.48
C PHE A 197 11.49 1.06 16.70
N GLY A 198 12.62 1.45 17.29
CA GLY A 198 13.78 0.58 17.49
C GLY A 198 13.45 -0.70 18.27
N PRO A 199 12.90 -0.59 19.49
CA PRO A 199 12.52 -1.76 20.29
C PRO A 199 11.52 -2.68 19.59
N ILE A 200 10.58 -2.12 18.82
CA ILE A 200 9.58 -2.88 18.07
C ILE A 200 10.26 -3.69 16.95
N LEU A 201 11.11 -3.05 16.14
CA LEU A 201 11.82 -3.69 15.04
C LEU A 201 12.77 -4.79 15.53
N ASP A 202 13.52 -4.54 16.60
CA ASP A 202 14.43 -5.53 17.18
C ASP A 202 13.68 -6.75 17.74
N ALA A 203 12.51 -6.55 18.34
CA ALA A 203 11.67 -7.64 18.80
C ALA A 203 11.08 -8.46 17.63
N LEU A 204 10.61 -7.79 16.57
CA LEU A 204 10.03 -8.43 15.39
C LEU A 204 11.07 -9.13 14.49
N ALA A 205 12.32 -8.67 14.51
CA ALA A 205 13.42 -9.33 13.81
C ALA A 205 13.64 -10.77 14.33
N GLN A 206 13.48 -10.96 15.64
CA GLN A 206 13.67 -12.25 16.31
C GLN A 206 12.51 -13.21 16.07
N ALA A 207 11.28 -12.75 16.28
CA ALA A 207 10.08 -13.58 16.11
C ALA A 207 8.83 -12.70 15.96
N PRO A 208 7.74 -13.24 15.39
CA PRO A 208 6.45 -12.58 15.47
C PRO A 208 6.03 -12.24 16.90
N ARG A 209 5.43 -11.07 17.11
CA ARG A 209 4.94 -10.59 18.40
C ARG A 209 3.57 -9.96 18.27
N THR A 210 2.74 -10.16 19.28
CA THR A 210 1.49 -9.44 19.44
C THR A 210 1.74 -8.00 19.86
N VAL A 211 0.85 -7.08 19.51
CA VAL A 211 0.95 -5.68 19.97
C VAL A 211 0.96 -5.61 21.51
N ALA A 212 0.24 -6.50 22.19
CA ALA A 212 0.27 -6.61 23.65
C ALA A 212 1.64 -7.05 24.21
N GLU A 213 2.36 -7.92 23.52
CA GLU A 213 3.75 -8.29 23.89
C GLU A 213 4.71 -7.15 23.61
N LEU A 214 4.55 -6.45 22.48
CA LEU A 214 5.37 -5.28 22.13
C LEU A 214 5.20 -4.16 23.17
N ALA A 215 3.99 -3.94 23.67
CA ALA A 215 3.70 -2.95 24.71
C ALA A 215 4.36 -3.26 26.07
N ARG A 216 4.89 -4.48 26.26
CA ARG A 216 5.48 -4.96 27.53
C ARG A 216 6.98 -5.25 27.41
N LEU A 217 7.63 -4.79 26.34
CA LEU A 217 9.07 -4.96 26.17
C LEU A 217 9.82 -4.27 27.33
N PRO A 218 10.90 -4.88 27.86
CA PRO A 218 11.66 -4.30 28.97
C PRO A 218 12.18 -2.90 28.62
N GLY A 219 11.93 -1.93 29.50
CA GLY A 219 12.36 -0.54 29.29
C GLY A 219 11.58 0.24 28.23
N PHE A 220 10.49 -0.33 27.69
CA PHE A 220 9.66 0.29 26.65
C PHE A 220 8.21 0.39 27.11
N SER A 221 7.74 1.62 27.34
CA SER A 221 6.39 1.91 27.85
C SER A 221 5.70 3.00 27.02
N PRO A 222 5.39 2.75 25.74
CA PRO A 222 4.77 3.74 24.88
C PRO A 222 3.32 4.02 25.33
N HIS A 223 2.85 5.23 25.07
CA HIS A 223 1.41 5.51 25.19
C HIS A 223 0.63 4.64 24.19
N PRO A 224 -0.52 4.02 24.55
CA PRO A 224 -1.25 3.10 23.67
C PRO A 224 -1.61 3.68 22.29
N ALA A 225 -2.01 4.95 22.25
CA ALA A 225 -2.30 5.64 20.98
C ALA A 225 -1.05 5.76 20.08
N MET A 226 0.12 6.01 20.69
CA MET A 226 1.39 6.10 19.96
C MET A 226 1.80 4.74 19.41
N LEU A 227 1.61 3.67 20.19
CA LEU A 227 1.86 2.30 19.73
C LEU A 227 0.94 1.92 18.56
N ASN A 228 -0.35 2.26 18.61
CA ASN A 228 -1.28 2.04 17.50
C ASN A 228 -0.82 2.77 16.21
N GLN A 229 -0.42 4.04 16.34
CA GLN A 229 0.14 4.80 15.21
C GLN A 229 1.44 4.19 14.68
N ALA A 230 2.34 3.75 15.56
CA ALA A 230 3.58 3.07 15.17
C ALA A 230 3.31 1.80 14.38
N VAL A 231 2.35 0.97 14.83
CA VAL A 231 1.92 -0.23 14.10
C VAL A 231 1.43 0.15 12.70
N GLN A 232 0.52 1.11 12.59
CA GLN A 232 0.02 1.57 11.29
C GLN A 232 1.13 2.08 10.36
N MET A 233 2.12 2.81 10.90
CA MET A 233 3.26 3.28 10.12
C MET A 233 4.17 2.14 9.65
N LEU A 234 4.39 1.11 10.48
CA LEU A 234 5.15 -0.08 10.09
C LEU A 234 4.44 -0.91 9.02
N LEU A 235 3.10 -0.95 9.04
CA LEU A 235 2.29 -1.56 7.97
C LEU A 235 2.43 -0.75 6.68
N TRP A 236 2.30 0.57 6.78
CA TRP A 236 2.42 1.49 5.66
C TRP A 236 3.79 1.41 4.96
N SER A 237 4.87 1.33 5.73
CA SER A 237 6.24 1.23 5.20
C SER A 237 6.65 -0.18 4.78
N ALA A 238 5.73 -1.15 4.85
CA ALA A 238 6.02 -2.57 4.63
C ALA A 238 7.21 -3.09 5.46
N CYS A 239 7.42 -2.54 6.67
CA CYS A 239 8.42 -3.04 7.61
C CYS A 239 7.85 -4.22 8.44
N ALA A 240 6.55 -4.21 8.70
CA ALA A 240 5.86 -5.30 9.38
C ALA A 240 4.50 -5.58 8.73
N HIS A 241 3.96 -6.76 8.98
CA HIS A 241 2.64 -7.17 8.51
C HIS A 241 1.94 -8.06 9.55
N PRO A 242 0.59 -8.04 9.63
CA PRO A 242 -0.14 -9.03 10.40
C PRO A 242 0.21 -10.45 9.96
N VAL A 243 0.34 -11.36 10.93
CA VAL A 243 0.67 -12.76 10.67
C VAL A 243 -0.28 -13.67 11.45
N ALA A 244 -0.72 -14.74 10.80
CA ALA A 244 -1.51 -15.78 11.43
C ALA A 244 -0.65 -16.53 12.47
N ARG A 245 -1.19 -16.70 13.68
CA ARG A 245 -0.50 -17.46 14.75
C ARG A 245 -0.47 -18.96 14.46
N ALA A 246 -1.51 -19.48 13.81
CA ALA A 246 -1.54 -20.81 13.25
C ALA A 246 -1.35 -20.65 11.74
N LEU A 247 -0.26 -21.20 11.22
CA LEU A 247 -0.01 -21.20 9.79
C LEU A 247 -1.08 -22.05 9.09
N PRO A 248 -1.76 -21.51 8.05
CA PRO A 248 -2.57 -22.34 7.17
C PRO A 248 -1.71 -23.41 6.50
N ASP A 249 -2.32 -24.51 6.06
CA ASP A 249 -1.63 -25.51 5.25
C ASP A 249 -1.04 -24.83 3.98
N PRO A 250 0.29 -24.79 3.83
CA PRO A 250 0.92 -24.06 2.74
C PRO A 250 0.92 -24.84 1.41
N ALA A 251 0.44 -26.09 1.36
CA ALA A 251 0.54 -26.93 0.15
C ALA A 251 -0.08 -26.28 -1.10
N ALA A 252 -1.27 -25.68 -0.96
CA ALA A 252 -1.92 -24.96 -2.06
C ALA A 252 -1.12 -23.71 -2.48
N ALA A 253 -0.53 -23.01 -1.51
CA ALA A 253 0.32 -21.85 -1.78
C ALA A 253 1.59 -22.27 -2.52
N TRP A 254 2.22 -23.40 -2.17
CA TRP A 254 3.39 -23.92 -2.88
C TRP A 254 3.08 -24.30 -4.33
N ALA A 255 1.94 -24.95 -4.58
CA ALA A 255 1.51 -25.29 -5.92
C ALA A 255 1.33 -24.05 -6.81
N LEU A 256 0.68 -23.01 -6.27
CA LEU A 256 0.53 -21.73 -6.95
C LEU A 256 1.89 -21.01 -7.12
N ASN A 257 2.72 -20.97 -6.08
CA ASN A 257 4.03 -20.35 -6.12
C ASN A 257 4.94 -21.00 -7.15
N ARG A 258 4.83 -22.31 -7.41
CA ARG A 258 5.57 -22.98 -8.48
C ARG A 258 5.21 -22.42 -9.86
N HIS A 259 3.93 -22.10 -10.08
CA HIS A 259 3.48 -21.45 -11.30
C HIS A 259 3.94 -19.99 -11.39
N LEU A 260 3.87 -19.26 -10.27
CA LEU A 260 4.27 -17.84 -10.20
C LEU A 260 5.79 -17.67 -10.37
N ALA A 261 6.61 -18.56 -9.82
CA ALA A 261 8.08 -18.53 -9.84
C ALA A 261 8.71 -18.92 -11.20
N ARG A 262 7.90 -19.15 -12.24
CA ARG A 262 8.38 -19.41 -13.60
C ARG A 262 9.21 -18.23 -14.13
N ASP A 263 10.07 -18.50 -15.12
CA ASP A 263 10.79 -17.42 -15.82
C ASP A 263 9.80 -16.44 -16.46
N GLY A 264 10.03 -15.14 -16.27
CA GLY A 264 9.09 -14.10 -16.69
C GLY A 264 7.76 -14.07 -15.89
N GLY A 265 7.72 -14.70 -14.71
CA GLY A 265 6.59 -14.63 -13.80
C GLY A 265 6.30 -13.21 -13.27
N PRO A 266 5.17 -13.00 -12.57
CA PRO A 266 4.69 -11.67 -12.23
C PRO A 266 5.50 -10.94 -11.13
N GLY A 267 6.50 -11.60 -10.52
CA GLY A 267 7.31 -11.01 -9.45
C GLY A 267 6.65 -11.01 -8.07
N TRP A 268 5.69 -11.90 -7.83
CA TRP A 268 4.99 -12.03 -6.55
C TRP A 268 4.84 -13.49 -6.15
N LEU A 269 4.95 -13.77 -4.85
CA LEU A 269 4.76 -15.11 -4.28
C LEU A 269 3.79 -15.06 -3.10
N VAL A 270 2.86 -16.00 -3.05
CA VAL A 270 1.86 -16.13 -1.99
C VAL A 270 2.54 -16.51 -0.67
N ALA A 271 2.20 -15.78 0.39
CA ALA A 271 2.64 -15.97 1.75
C ALA A 271 1.41 -16.28 2.63
N PRO A 272 1.03 -17.57 2.79
CA PRO A 272 -0.19 -17.95 3.50
C PRO A 272 -0.22 -17.47 4.95
N ALA A 273 0.93 -17.39 5.62
CA ALA A 273 1.04 -16.84 6.97
C ALA A 273 0.55 -15.39 7.08
N LEU A 274 0.72 -14.61 6.01
CA LEU A 274 0.39 -13.19 5.96
C LEU A 274 -1.00 -12.94 5.34
N GLY A 275 -1.63 -13.97 4.77
CA GLY A 275 -2.87 -13.83 4.02
C GLY A 275 -2.73 -12.96 2.76
N THR A 276 -1.52 -12.81 2.21
CA THR A 276 -1.21 -11.93 1.07
C THR A 276 -0.05 -12.50 0.24
N ALA A 277 0.40 -11.77 -0.78
CA ALA A 277 1.61 -12.07 -1.54
C ALA A 277 2.75 -11.08 -1.23
N LEU A 278 3.98 -11.54 -1.36
CA LEU A 278 5.21 -10.77 -1.19
C LEU A 278 5.84 -10.49 -2.55
N PRO A 279 6.39 -9.28 -2.78
CA PRO A 279 7.15 -9.00 -3.98
C PRO A 279 8.47 -9.77 -3.95
N ALA A 280 8.95 -10.15 -5.14
CA ALA A 280 10.18 -10.88 -5.31
C ALA A 280 10.95 -10.36 -6.54
N THR A 281 12.27 -10.17 -6.37
CA THR A 281 13.17 -9.87 -7.50
C THR A 281 13.30 -11.09 -8.40
N ALA A 282 13.79 -10.91 -9.63
CA ALA A 282 14.03 -12.03 -10.55
C ALA A 282 14.93 -13.12 -9.93
N GLU A 283 15.97 -12.71 -9.21
CA GLU A 283 16.86 -13.64 -8.51
C GLU A 283 16.14 -14.39 -7.38
N ALA A 284 15.31 -13.69 -6.59
CA ALA A 284 14.54 -14.31 -5.52
C ALA A 284 13.47 -15.28 -6.08
N MET A 285 12.88 -14.96 -7.25
CA MET A 285 11.98 -15.86 -7.99
C MET A 285 12.69 -17.13 -8.45
N ALA A 286 13.93 -17.02 -8.96
CA ALA A 286 14.74 -18.18 -9.35
C ALA A 286 15.07 -19.06 -8.14
N MET A 287 15.44 -18.46 -6.99
CA MET A 287 15.64 -19.19 -5.74
C MET A 287 14.35 -19.91 -5.29
N ALA A 288 13.20 -19.22 -5.32
CA ALA A 288 11.92 -19.80 -4.96
C ALA A 288 11.59 -21.01 -5.83
N ARG A 289 11.75 -20.90 -7.15
CA ARG A 289 11.54 -22.00 -8.09
C ARG A 289 12.38 -23.22 -7.72
N ALA A 290 13.69 -23.03 -7.53
CA ALA A 290 14.59 -24.12 -7.15
C ALA A 290 14.17 -24.80 -5.84
N ALA A 291 13.77 -24.03 -4.83
CA ALA A 291 13.31 -24.57 -3.55
C ALA A 291 11.94 -25.28 -3.64
N LEU A 292 11.04 -24.83 -4.52
CA LEU A 292 9.72 -25.42 -4.73
C LEU A 292 9.77 -26.71 -5.57
N GLU A 293 10.81 -26.89 -6.38
CA GLU A 293 11.10 -28.11 -7.13
C GLU A 293 11.89 -29.11 -6.29
N SER A 294 12.89 -28.63 -5.56
CA SER A 294 13.74 -29.42 -4.67
C SER A 294 13.95 -28.71 -3.34
N PRO A 295 13.21 -29.07 -2.26
CA PRO A 295 13.30 -28.43 -0.97
C PRO A 295 14.71 -28.41 -0.36
N ALA A 296 15.57 -29.38 -0.73
CA ALA A 296 16.96 -29.48 -0.29
C ALA A 296 17.90 -28.44 -0.96
N ALA A 297 17.51 -27.86 -2.11
CA ALA A 297 18.32 -26.93 -2.89
C ALA A 297 18.91 -25.82 -2.00
N GLU A 298 20.16 -25.47 -2.19
CA GLU A 298 20.83 -24.42 -1.40
C GLU A 298 20.39 -23.03 -1.84
N ALA A 299 20.16 -22.11 -0.88
CA ALA A 299 20.04 -20.70 -1.21
C ALA A 299 21.43 -20.05 -1.28
N PRO A 300 21.67 -19.13 -2.23
CA PRO A 300 22.88 -18.31 -2.26
C PRO A 300 23.12 -17.63 -0.90
N PRO A 301 24.38 -17.40 -0.46
CA PRO A 301 24.67 -16.81 0.85
C PRO A 301 23.88 -15.52 1.15
N GLY A 302 23.75 -14.62 0.19
CA GLY A 302 22.98 -13.36 0.32
C GLY A 302 21.47 -13.52 0.42
N MET A 303 20.92 -14.71 0.15
CA MET A 303 19.47 -14.97 0.16
C MET A 303 19.03 -15.94 1.27
N ARG A 304 19.94 -16.43 2.11
CA ARG A 304 19.61 -17.38 3.18
C ARG A 304 18.57 -16.81 4.16
N ALA A 305 18.77 -15.56 4.61
CA ALA A 305 17.82 -14.89 5.49
C ALA A 305 16.43 -14.69 4.83
N LEU A 306 16.40 -14.41 3.53
CA LEU A 306 15.15 -14.30 2.77
C LEU A 306 14.44 -15.66 2.69
N ARG A 307 15.18 -16.73 2.36
CA ARG A 307 14.67 -18.10 2.33
C ARG A 307 14.08 -18.52 3.67
N ASP A 308 14.78 -18.27 4.77
CA ASP A 308 14.33 -18.64 6.11
C ASP A 308 13.03 -17.90 6.45
N ARG A 309 12.96 -16.60 6.13
CA ARG A 309 11.75 -15.80 6.32
C ARG A 309 10.58 -16.28 5.45
N TRP A 310 10.84 -16.59 4.18
CA TRP A 310 9.83 -17.14 3.26
C TRP A 310 9.34 -18.52 3.71
N THR A 311 10.21 -19.36 4.26
CA THR A 311 9.84 -20.64 4.87
C THR A 311 8.94 -20.42 6.08
N ALA A 312 9.29 -19.49 6.97
CA ALA A 312 8.47 -19.14 8.13
C ALA A 312 7.09 -18.59 7.74
N PHE A 313 6.96 -17.99 6.55
CA PHE A 313 5.69 -17.50 6.02
C PHE A 313 4.93 -18.51 5.15
N GLY A 314 5.44 -19.74 5.02
CA GLY A 314 4.85 -20.77 4.18
C GLY A 314 4.93 -20.49 2.68
N VAL A 315 5.78 -19.55 2.26
CA VAL A 315 6.04 -19.27 0.83
C VAL A 315 6.80 -20.43 0.18
N LEU A 316 7.75 -21.01 0.94
CA LEU A 316 8.62 -22.10 0.53
C LEU A 316 8.52 -23.29 1.50
N PRO A 317 8.80 -24.52 1.03
CA PRO A 317 8.92 -25.68 1.90
C PRO A 317 10.19 -25.61 2.77
N PRO A 318 10.17 -26.21 3.98
CA PRO A 318 11.36 -26.33 4.81
C PRO A 318 12.41 -27.23 4.15
N ARG A 319 13.68 -27.03 4.53
CA ARG A 319 14.77 -27.93 4.12
C ARG A 319 14.63 -29.22 4.94
N HIS A 320 14.43 -30.34 4.26
CA HIS A 320 14.51 -31.69 4.83
C HIS A 320 15.83 -32.33 4.45
#